data_AF-X6FTZ5-F1
#
_entry.id   AF-X6FTZ5-F1
#
_cell.length_a   1.000
_cell.length_b   1.000
_cell.length_c   1.000
_cell.angle_alpha   90.00
_cell.angle_beta   90.00
_cell.angle_gamma   90.00
#
_symmetry.space_group_name_H-M   'P 1'
#
loop_
_entity.id
_entity.type
_entity.pdbx_description
1 polymer ?
#
loop_
_entity_poly.entity_id
_entity_poly.type
_entity_poly.pdbx_seq_one_letter_code
_entity_poly.pdbx_strand_id
1 'polypeptide(L)'
;MEPTASRAIEYTFPEEYTGHASYREAPFHIIEDFKAHVKETYTPETFPGLYWGRLRTNEPFEILHQFAIDRKRRPEGDYIPCPMCRKREKFLEGSLVFLFGRQCVAIIGHDCAAAEVKHAALSKKKADDARRHQEDFLMARLTHVPGILREMEALKPIATEIEGIFHDFKQGAPSIQKALRQVRKTGGEYIVTEMIDNEAARYDDRLPKKVARDSHFGSLRGDALVRASCKFLIELRKYEQWLLSFAGCEDETAAMDMTIGLLERKEAAKAVQYIGTAGRKLGWLRYEMSAACFFFAEGHVEDLREWGRDRLHPNPFEVDRQVRNDGTAVILSRRSTKDQEREYARLFLSAGLAEWAEANRRMPDLETL
;
A
#
# COMPACT_ATOMS: atom_id res chain seq x y z
N MET A 1 59.72 35.14 -32.25
CA MET A 1 58.34 35.09 -31.72
C MET A 1 58.42 34.37 -30.39
N GLU A 2 58.45 35.13 -29.30
CA GLU A 2 58.52 34.59 -27.94
C GLU A 2 57.17 34.04 -27.51
N PRO A 3 57.12 32.90 -26.79
CA PRO A 3 55.88 32.40 -26.22
C PRO A 3 55.48 33.28 -25.03
N THR A 4 54.37 33.98 -25.17
CA THR A 4 53.73 34.73 -24.08
C THR A 4 53.45 33.80 -22.90
N ALA A 5 54.08 34.11 -21.76
CA ALA A 5 53.89 33.42 -20.49
C ALA A 5 52.40 33.41 -20.12
N SER A 6 51.82 32.21 -20.03
CA SER A 6 50.51 31.98 -19.45
C SER A 6 50.54 32.41 -17.98
N ARG A 7 49.97 33.57 -17.65
CA ARG A 7 49.68 33.94 -16.26
C ARG A 7 48.68 32.95 -15.70
N ALA A 8 49.15 31.99 -14.90
CA ALA A 8 48.28 31.14 -14.11
C ALA A 8 47.67 32.01 -13.00
N ILE A 9 46.42 32.45 -13.19
CA ILE A 9 45.68 33.15 -12.13
C ILE A 9 45.42 32.13 -11.01
N GLU A 10 45.87 32.45 -9.80
CA GLU A 10 45.63 31.61 -8.64
C GLU A 10 44.21 31.74 -8.08
N TYR A 11 43.23 31.09 -8.72
CA TYR A 11 41.91 30.89 -8.11
C TYR A 11 42.01 29.91 -6.94
N THR A 12 41.84 30.42 -5.72
CA THR A 12 41.59 29.66 -4.49
C THR A 12 40.10 29.71 -4.19
N PHE A 13 39.43 28.56 -4.18
CA PHE A 13 38.04 28.49 -3.73
C PHE A 13 38.02 28.64 -2.20
N PRO A 14 37.24 29.57 -1.64
CA PRO A 14 37.03 29.65 -0.20
C PRO A 14 36.42 28.35 0.31
N GLU A 15 36.89 27.83 1.46
CA GLU A 15 36.31 26.64 2.08
C GLU A 15 34.87 26.89 2.58
N GLU A 16 34.55 28.15 2.90
CA GLU A 16 33.20 28.62 3.26
C GLU A 16 32.80 29.82 2.39
N TYR A 17 31.91 29.61 1.43
CA TYR A 17 31.35 30.68 0.57
C TYR A 17 29.89 30.95 0.98
N THR A 18 29.64 32.08 1.64
CA THR A 18 28.34 32.40 2.28
C THR A 18 27.34 33.15 1.39
N GLY A 19 27.68 33.45 0.13
CA GLY A 19 26.87 34.28 -0.77
C GLY A 19 25.94 33.55 -1.76
N HIS A 20 25.64 32.26 -1.56
CA HIS A 20 24.79 31.49 -2.48
C HIS A 20 23.32 31.49 -2.08
N ALA A 21 22.41 31.31 -3.05
CA ALA A 21 20.99 31.19 -2.77
C ALA A 21 20.66 29.77 -2.29
N SER A 22 19.79 29.67 -1.28
CA SER A 22 19.31 28.40 -0.73
C SER A 22 17.86 28.13 -1.16
N TYR A 23 17.57 26.90 -1.58
CA TYR A 23 16.29 26.46 -2.13
C TYR A 23 15.86 25.14 -1.48
N ARG A 24 14.63 25.09 -0.97
CA ARG A 24 14.06 23.86 -0.40
C ARG A 24 13.90 22.75 -1.45
N GLU A 25 13.62 23.14 -2.70
CA GLU A 25 13.39 22.26 -3.84
C GLU A 25 14.19 22.75 -5.05
N ALA A 26 14.27 21.90 -6.09
CA ALA A 26 14.95 22.23 -7.34
C ALA A 26 14.32 23.49 -7.98
N PRO A 27 15.05 24.61 -8.10
CA PRO A 27 14.47 25.88 -8.49
C PRO A 27 14.32 26.00 -10.01
N PHE A 28 13.41 25.25 -10.61
CA PHE A 28 13.20 25.28 -12.08
C PHE A 28 12.86 26.67 -12.64
N HIS A 29 12.33 27.58 -11.81
CA HIS A 29 11.99 28.94 -12.21
C HIS A 29 13.21 29.79 -12.62
N ILE A 30 14.42 29.48 -12.14
CA ILE A 30 15.64 30.27 -12.47
C ILE A 30 16.23 29.92 -13.83
N ILE A 31 15.70 28.90 -14.52
CA ILE A 31 16.30 28.37 -15.75
C ILE A 31 16.29 29.41 -16.87
N GLU A 32 15.19 30.15 -17.04
CA GLU A 32 15.09 31.15 -18.11
C GLU A 32 15.99 32.36 -17.83
N ASP A 33 16.08 32.80 -16.57
CA ASP A 33 17.00 33.85 -16.16
C ASP A 33 18.46 33.43 -16.37
N PHE A 34 18.79 32.18 -16.05
CA PHE A 34 20.12 31.62 -16.29
C PHE A 34 20.43 31.57 -17.80
N LYS A 35 19.50 31.11 -18.64
CA LYS A 35 19.69 31.11 -20.11
C LYS A 35 19.91 32.50 -20.66
N ALA A 36 19.13 33.48 -20.20
CA ALA A 36 19.28 34.88 -20.58
C ALA A 36 20.67 35.40 -20.20
N HIS A 37 21.09 35.18 -18.96
CA HIS A 37 22.40 35.56 -18.45
C HIS A 37 23.55 34.96 -19.27
N VAL A 38 23.49 33.65 -19.56
CA VAL A 38 24.53 32.97 -20.36
C VAL A 38 24.60 33.51 -21.79
N LYS A 39 23.46 33.83 -22.39
CA LYS A 39 23.38 34.40 -23.74
C LYS A 39 23.92 35.84 -23.81
N GLU A 40 23.74 36.62 -22.75
CA GLU A 40 24.19 38.01 -22.67
C GLU A 40 25.68 38.12 -22.35
N THR A 41 26.14 37.37 -21.34
CA THR A 41 27.47 37.56 -20.73
C THR A 41 28.53 36.59 -21.24
N TYR A 42 28.12 35.41 -21.73
CA TYR A 42 29.01 34.27 -22.01
C TYR A 42 29.82 33.77 -20.78
N THR A 43 29.47 34.23 -19.57
CA THR A 43 30.13 33.88 -18.30
C THR A 43 29.09 33.30 -17.32
N PRO A 44 28.70 32.02 -17.45
CA PRO A 44 27.70 31.37 -16.60
C PRO A 44 28.09 31.41 -15.13
N GLU A 45 29.39 31.46 -14.84
CA GLU A 45 29.94 31.54 -13.49
C GLU A 45 29.59 32.83 -12.74
N THR A 46 29.15 33.87 -13.44
CA THR A 46 28.73 35.13 -12.81
C THR A 46 27.24 35.18 -12.51
N PHE A 47 26.49 34.10 -12.78
CA PHE A 47 25.07 34.04 -12.48
C PHE A 47 24.82 34.17 -10.96
N PRO A 48 23.94 35.08 -10.52
CA PRO A 48 23.69 35.30 -9.10
C PRO A 48 23.22 34.04 -8.36
N GLY A 49 23.73 33.84 -7.15
CA GLY A 49 23.28 32.78 -6.25
C GLY A 49 23.90 31.39 -6.49
N LEU A 50 24.85 31.26 -7.43
CA LEU A 50 25.61 30.02 -7.63
C LEU A 50 26.52 29.71 -6.42
N TYR A 51 26.57 28.42 -6.08
CA TYR A 51 27.49 27.88 -5.09
C TYR A 51 28.84 27.53 -5.73
N TRP A 52 29.90 28.13 -5.19
CA TRP A 52 31.28 28.00 -5.67
C TRP A 52 32.19 27.19 -4.77
N GLY A 53 31.70 26.77 -3.60
CA GLY A 53 32.50 25.96 -2.70
C GLY A 53 32.80 24.58 -3.30
N ARG A 54 33.77 23.89 -2.70
CA ARG A 54 34.18 22.56 -3.17
C ARG A 54 33.05 21.54 -3.03
N LEU A 55 32.78 20.79 -4.10
CA LEU A 55 31.78 19.71 -4.14
C LEU A 55 32.42 18.34 -4.08
N ARG A 56 31.70 17.37 -3.52
CA ARG A 56 32.13 15.96 -3.53
C ARG A 56 31.69 15.30 -4.83
N THR A 57 32.51 14.42 -5.39
CA THR A 57 32.21 13.74 -6.66
C THR A 57 30.99 12.81 -6.59
N ASN A 58 30.61 12.39 -5.38
CA ASN A 58 29.46 11.52 -5.12
C ASN A 58 28.26 12.27 -4.54
N GLU A 59 28.26 13.60 -4.63
CA GLU A 59 27.18 14.44 -4.12
C GLU A 59 25.96 14.30 -5.04
N PRO A 60 24.76 13.97 -4.51
CA PRO A 60 23.57 13.82 -5.33
C PRO A 60 23.10 15.16 -5.87
N PHE A 61 22.84 15.20 -7.17
CA PHE A 61 22.37 16.40 -7.86
C PHE A 61 21.31 16.08 -8.91
N GLU A 62 20.56 17.12 -9.27
CA GLU A 62 19.61 17.13 -10.38
C GLU A 62 20.04 18.16 -11.42
N ILE A 63 20.01 17.78 -12.70
CA ILE A 63 20.36 18.70 -13.80
C ILE A 63 19.13 19.57 -14.08
N LEU A 64 19.28 20.88 -13.87
CA LEU A 64 18.26 21.87 -14.21
C LEU A 64 18.35 22.25 -15.68
N HIS A 65 19.55 22.50 -16.17
CA HIS A 65 19.78 22.91 -17.56
C HIS A 65 21.19 22.55 -18.05
N GLN A 66 21.31 22.17 -19.32
CA GLN A 66 22.61 21.96 -19.98
C GLN A 66 22.93 23.16 -20.86
N PHE A 67 24.18 23.59 -20.85
CA PHE A 67 24.62 24.76 -21.62
C PHE A 67 25.97 24.48 -22.31
N ALA A 68 26.21 25.22 -23.40
CA ALA A 68 27.43 25.20 -24.17
C ALA A 68 27.82 26.63 -24.57
N ILE A 69 29.11 26.96 -24.47
CA ILE A 69 29.64 28.29 -24.73
C ILE A 69 30.76 28.23 -25.74
N ASP A 70 30.68 29.05 -26.78
CA ASP A 70 31.79 29.22 -27.70
C ASP A 70 32.91 30.01 -27.03
N ARG A 71 34.09 29.41 -26.93
CA ARG A 71 35.30 30.01 -26.35
C ARG A 71 35.61 31.40 -26.91
N LYS A 72 35.36 31.63 -28.20
CA LYS A 72 35.66 32.90 -28.88
C LYS A 72 34.79 34.05 -28.39
N ARG A 73 33.66 33.75 -27.75
CA ARG A 73 32.69 34.76 -27.26
C ARG A 73 32.93 35.13 -25.80
N ARG A 74 33.80 34.40 -25.08
CA ARG A 74 34.17 34.74 -23.71
C ARG A 74 35.14 35.93 -23.70
N PRO A 75 34.98 36.89 -22.76
CA PRO A 75 35.85 38.06 -22.67
C PRO A 75 37.35 37.73 -22.57
N GLU A 76 37.71 36.67 -21.83
CA GLU A 76 39.12 36.28 -21.60
C GLU A 76 39.53 35.01 -22.37
N GLY A 77 38.60 34.35 -23.06
CA GLY A 77 38.86 33.08 -23.76
C GLY A 77 39.30 31.92 -22.85
N ASP A 78 39.02 32.04 -21.56
CA ASP A 78 39.27 31.09 -20.48
C ASP A 78 38.23 29.94 -20.45
N TYR A 79 38.49 28.91 -19.66
CA TYR A 79 37.51 27.83 -19.43
C TYR A 79 36.78 28.04 -18.11
N ILE A 80 35.57 27.49 -17.99
CA ILE A 80 34.78 27.62 -16.78
C ILE A 80 35.36 26.71 -15.68
N PRO A 81 35.52 27.21 -14.44
CA PRO A 81 35.90 26.38 -13.30
C PRO A 81 34.80 25.39 -12.91
N CYS A 82 35.17 24.15 -12.56
CA CYS A 82 34.21 23.16 -12.03
C CYS A 82 34.42 22.95 -10.52
N PRO A 83 33.42 23.22 -9.66
CA PRO A 83 33.54 23.04 -8.21
C PRO A 83 33.66 21.56 -7.77
N MET A 84 33.29 20.60 -8.63
CA MET A 84 33.51 19.16 -8.39
C MET A 84 34.93 18.70 -8.75
N CYS A 85 35.47 19.20 -9.86
CA CYS A 85 36.70 18.69 -10.41
C CYS A 85 37.86 19.59 -9.87
N ARG A 86 38.71 19.09 -8.94
CA ARG A 86 39.77 19.85 -8.20
C ARG A 86 40.76 20.70 -9.05
N LYS A 87 40.75 20.61 -10.38
CA LYS A 87 41.66 21.32 -11.30
C LYS A 87 40.97 22.55 -11.88
N ARG A 88 41.75 23.63 -12.10
CA ARG A 88 41.28 24.89 -12.69
C ARG A 88 40.79 24.70 -14.12
N GLU A 89 39.69 25.38 -14.43
CA GLU A 89 39.24 25.76 -15.77
C GLU A 89 39.19 24.60 -16.78
N LYS A 90 38.07 23.88 -16.83
CA LYS A 90 38.00 22.61 -17.56
C LYS A 90 37.01 22.55 -18.70
N PHE A 91 35.96 23.36 -18.69
CA PHE A 91 34.83 23.11 -19.58
C PHE A 91 34.26 24.38 -20.20
N LEU A 92 33.70 24.17 -21.39
CA LEU A 92 32.86 25.13 -22.11
C LEU A 92 31.42 24.60 -22.24
N GLU A 93 31.24 23.31 -21.96
CA GLU A 93 29.96 22.60 -21.92
C GLU A 93 29.75 22.06 -20.51
N GLY A 94 28.59 22.37 -19.94
CA GLY A 94 28.30 22.10 -18.55
C GLY A 94 26.81 21.96 -18.26
N SER A 95 26.52 21.81 -16.98
CA SER A 95 25.16 21.69 -16.48
C SER A 95 24.99 22.58 -15.26
N LEU A 96 23.91 23.34 -15.25
CA LEU A 96 23.35 23.92 -14.05
C LEU A 96 22.68 22.79 -13.26
N VAL A 97 23.11 22.59 -12.02
CA VAL A 97 22.65 21.50 -11.17
C VAL A 97 22.13 22.00 -9.83
N PHE A 98 21.11 21.34 -9.31
CA PHE A 98 20.64 21.50 -7.94
C PHE A 98 21.24 20.42 -7.04
N LEU A 99 21.89 20.82 -5.95
CA LEU A 99 22.55 19.94 -4.99
C LEU A 99 21.62 19.70 -3.80
N PHE A 100 21.07 18.49 -3.70
CA PHE A 100 20.05 18.18 -2.69
C PHE A 100 20.55 18.37 -1.26
N GLY A 101 21.77 17.93 -0.95
CA GLY A 101 22.32 17.97 0.40
C GLY A 101 22.65 19.38 0.91
N ARG A 102 22.87 20.33 -0.02
CA ARG A 102 23.22 21.72 0.29
C ARG A 102 22.09 22.70 0.00
N GLN A 103 21.01 22.22 -0.62
CA GLN A 103 19.89 23.07 -1.01
C GLN A 103 20.33 24.28 -1.83
N CYS A 104 21.27 24.10 -2.76
CA CYS A 104 21.82 25.20 -3.55
C CYS A 104 22.01 24.78 -5.01
N VAL A 105 22.29 25.76 -5.88
CA VAL A 105 22.58 25.52 -7.30
C VAL A 105 24.05 25.77 -7.59
N ALA A 106 24.64 24.97 -8.45
CA ALA A 106 26.02 25.12 -8.92
C ALA A 106 26.08 24.84 -10.42
N ILE A 107 27.16 25.26 -11.07
CA ILE A 107 27.47 24.80 -12.43
C ILE A 107 28.60 23.78 -12.36
N ILE A 108 28.45 22.66 -13.07
CA ILE A 108 29.46 21.61 -13.16
C ILE A 108 29.75 21.29 -14.63
N GLY A 109 30.97 20.88 -14.93
CA GLY A 109 31.37 20.51 -16.29
C GLY A 109 30.73 19.20 -16.76
N HIS A 110 30.63 19.01 -18.09
CA HIS A 110 29.98 17.85 -18.70
C HIS A 110 30.48 16.49 -18.16
N ASP A 111 31.80 16.33 -17.96
CA ASP A 111 32.41 15.13 -17.37
C ASP A 111 31.83 14.81 -15.98
N CYS A 112 31.75 15.85 -15.13
CA CYS A 112 31.27 15.75 -13.76
C CYS A 112 29.71 15.66 -13.73
N ALA A 113 29.03 16.03 -14.82
CA ALA A 113 27.57 15.90 -15.04
C ALA A 113 27.15 14.62 -15.81
N ALA A 114 28.10 13.75 -16.15
CA ALA A 114 27.84 12.57 -16.98
C ALA A 114 26.78 11.64 -16.37
N ALA A 115 26.07 10.91 -17.24
CA ALA A 115 24.96 10.05 -16.85
C ALA A 115 25.33 9.05 -15.75
N GLU A 116 26.51 8.46 -15.79
CA GLU A 116 27.00 7.49 -14.80
C GLU A 116 27.14 8.10 -13.40
N VAL A 117 27.74 9.31 -13.31
CA VAL A 117 27.90 10.04 -12.04
C VAL A 117 26.54 10.45 -11.49
N LYS A 118 25.64 10.95 -12.36
CA LYS A 118 24.26 11.28 -12.01
C LYS A 118 23.50 10.06 -11.48
N HIS A 119 23.58 8.92 -12.16
CA HIS A 119 22.92 7.68 -11.75
C HIS A 119 23.45 7.15 -10.42
N ALA A 120 24.77 7.15 -10.22
CA ALA A 120 25.38 6.74 -8.96
C ALA A 120 24.93 7.63 -7.79
N ALA A 121 24.88 8.94 -8.00
CA ALA A 121 24.52 9.89 -6.97
C ALA A 121 23.01 9.84 -6.64
N LEU A 122 22.13 9.73 -7.65
CA LEU A 122 20.70 9.51 -7.45
C LEU A 122 20.39 8.16 -6.80
N SER A 123 21.11 7.10 -7.17
CA SER A 123 20.99 5.78 -6.54
C SER A 123 21.35 5.84 -5.05
N LYS A 124 22.45 6.55 -4.71
CA LYS A 124 22.83 6.78 -3.33
C LYS A 124 21.78 7.59 -2.56
N LYS A 125 21.28 8.69 -3.13
CA LYS A 125 20.20 9.47 -2.52
C LYS A 125 18.96 8.61 -2.26
N LYS A 126 18.53 7.83 -3.25
CA LYS A 126 17.38 6.91 -3.11
C LYS A 126 17.62 5.89 -1.99
N ALA A 127 18.84 5.38 -1.85
CA ALA A 127 19.20 4.46 -0.77
C ALA A 127 19.18 5.16 0.61
N ASP A 128 19.70 6.39 0.69
CA ASP A 128 19.71 7.19 1.92
C ASP A 128 18.28 7.60 2.33
N ASP A 129 17.44 8.01 1.38
CA ASP A 129 16.03 8.35 1.59
C ASP A 129 15.23 7.10 2.02
N ALA A 130 15.45 5.96 1.37
CA ALA A 130 14.82 4.70 1.76
C ALA A 130 15.25 4.26 3.17
N ARG A 131 16.52 4.46 3.52
CA ARG A 131 17.04 4.17 4.87
C ARG A 131 16.38 5.06 5.92
N ARG A 132 16.30 6.37 5.68
CA ARG A 132 15.62 7.32 6.58
C ARG A 132 14.16 6.96 6.78
N HIS A 133 13.45 6.66 5.68
CA HIS A 133 12.06 6.23 5.76
C HIS A 133 11.88 4.95 6.58
N GLN A 134 12.82 3.99 6.48
CA GLN A 134 12.80 2.78 7.29
C GLN A 134 13.04 3.09 8.77
N GLU A 135 14.02 3.95 9.08
CA GLU A 135 14.33 4.40 10.44
C GLU A 135 13.13 5.10 11.09
N ASP A 136 12.58 6.11 10.41
CA ASP A 136 11.40 6.86 10.86
C ASP A 136 10.20 5.93 11.12
N PHE A 137 9.94 5.00 10.20
CA PHE A 137 8.85 4.05 10.35
C PHE A 137 9.07 3.11 11.54
N LEU A 138 10.28 2.55 11.69
CA LEU A 138 10.58 1.61 12.76
C LEU A 138 10.49 2.29 14.12
N MET A 139 11.05 3.48 14.27
CA MET A 139 10.95 4.28 15.50
C MET A 139 9.49 4.60 15.86
N ALA A 140 8.66 4.92 14.86
CA ALA A 140 7.26 5.23 15.08
C ALA A 140 6.37 3.99 15.38
N ARG A 141 6.79 2.78 15.01
CA ARG A 141 5.90 1.60 15.03
C ARG A 141 6.34 0.46 15.94
N LEU A 142 7.63 0.32 16.25
CA LEU A 142 8.13 -0.79 17.05
C LEU A 142 7.53 -0.83 18.46
N THR A 143 7.36 0.33 19.10
CA THR A 143 6.75 0.46 20.44
C THR A 143 5.29 -0.01 20.49
N HIS A 144 4.61 -0.10 19.34
CA HIS A 144 3.23 -0.58 19.25
C HIS A 144 3.14 -2.09 19.07
N VAL A 145 4.21 -2.77 18.67
CA VAL A 145 4.19 -4.21 18.37
C VAL A 145 3.73 -5.06 19.57
N PRO A 146 4.17 -4.82 20.81
CA PRO A 146 3.67 -5.58 21.97
C PRO A 146 2.15 -5.42 22.18
N GLY A 147 1.60 -4.24 21.91
CA GLY A 147 0.15 -4.00 21.92
C GLY A 147 -0.57 -4.83 20.85
N ILE A 148 -0.05 -4.83 19.63
CA ILE A 148 -0.59 -5.60 18.49
C ILE A 148 -0.56 -7.10 18.78
N LEU A 149 0.52 -7.62 19.38
CA LEU A 149 0.64 -9.03 19.75
C LEU A 149 -0.41 -9.44 20.79
N ARG A 150 -0.63 -8.63 21.84
CA ARG A 150 -1.69 -8.87 22.82
C ARG A 150 -3.08 -8.87 22.20
N GLU A 151 -3.30 -7.98 21.25
CA GLU A 151 -4.56 -7.93 20.51
C GLU A 151 -4.76 -9.17 19.62
N MET A 152 -3.72 -9.64 18.93
CA MET A 152 -3.77 -10.89 18.17
C MET A 152 -4.12 -12.08 19.07
N GLU A 153 -3.54 -12.17 20.27
CA GLU A 153 -3.89 -13.20 21.26
C GLU A 153 -5.37 -13.14 21.66
N ALA A 154 -5.88 -11.93 21.94
CA ALA A 154 -7.28 -11.73 22.29
C ALA A 154 -8.26 -12.10 21.16
N LEU A 155 -7.84 -12.02 19.89
CA LEU A 155 -8.65 -12.43 18.74
C LEU A 155 -8.66 -13.93 18.48
N LYS A 156 -7.70 -14.72 19.01
CA LYS A 156 -7.68 -16.18 18.83
C LYS A 156 -8.95 -16.89 19.30
N PRO A 157 -9.52 -16.64 20.51
CA PRO A 157 -10.78 -17.29 20.91
C PRO A 157 -11.95 -16.94 20.00
N ILE A 158 -12.05 -15.68 19.56
CA ILE A 158 -13.09 -15.20 18.63
C ILE A 158 -12.98 -15.92 17.28
N ALA A 159 -11.77 -15.97 16.72
CA ALA A 159 -11.48 -16.69 15.48
C ALA A 159 -11.82 -18.19 15.60
N THR A 160 -11.54 -18.80 16.76
CA THR A 160 -11.86 -20.21 17.05
C THR A 160 -13.37 -20.45 17.02
N GLU A 161 -14.16 -19.60 17.66
CA GLU A 161 -15.62 -19.72 17.68
C GLU A 161 -16.21 -19.58 16.26
N ILE A 162 -15.76 -18.58 15.49
CA ILE A 162 -16.24 -18.37 14.11
C ILE A 162 -15.84 -19.53 13.18
N GLU A 163 -14.61 -20.04 13.30
CA GLU A 163 -14.20 -21.23 12.55
C GLU A 163 -15.01 -22.48 12.95
N GLY A 164 -15.37 -22.62 14.22
CA GLY A 164 -16.29 -23.65 14.71
C GLY A 164 -17.64 -23.57 14.00
N ILE A 165 -18.27 -22.39 13.96
CA ILE A 165 -19.52 -22.15 13.23
C ILE A 165 -19.39 -22.52 11.75
N PHE A 166 -18.28 -22.12 11.10
CA PHE A 166 -18.01 -22.48 9.71
C PHE A 166 -17.93 -24.00 9.51
N HIS A 167 -17.28 -24.73 10.41
CA HIS A 167 -17.14 -26.17 10.35
C HIS A 167 -18.49 -26.88 10.57
N ASP A 168 -19.27 -26.45 11.55
CA ASP A 168 -20.62 -26.95 11.80
C ASP A 168 -21.53 -26.74 10.59
N PHE A 169 -21.43 -25.58 9.92
CA PHE A 169 -22.18 -25.32 8.70
C PHE A 169 -21.75 -26.25 7.56
N LYS A 170 -20.44 -26.34 7.32
CA LYS A 170 -19.87 -27.18 6.26
C LYS A 170 -20.22 -28.65 6.41
N GLN A 171 -20.27 -29.16 7.65
CA GLN A 171 -20.57 -30.57 7.93
C GLN A 171 -22.07 -30.84 8.00
N GLY A 172 -22.85 -29.97 8.64
CA GLY A 172 -24.28 -30.19 8.86
C GLY A 172 -25.16 -29.93 7.63
N ALA A 173 -24.81 -28.94 6.79
CA ALA A 173 -25.60 -28.56 5.63
C ALA A 173 -24.73 -28.22 4.40
N PRO A 174 -23.96 -29.19 3.88
CA PRO A 174 -23.01 -28.97 2.80
C PRO A 174 -23.67 -28.49 1.49
N SER A 175 -24.87 -28.99 1.15
CA SER A 175 -25.55 -28.55 -0.08
C SER A 175 -26.03 -27.10 0.01
N ILE A 176 -26.52 -26.69 1.19
CA ILE A 176 -26.94 -25.31 1.46
C ILE A 176 -25.72 -24.38 1.41
N GLN A 177 -24.61 -24.74 2.08
CA GLN A 177 -23.37 -23.96 2.04
C GLN A 177 -22.85 -23.82 0.59
N LYS A 178 -22.94 -24.89 -0.22
CA LYS A 178 -22.55 -24.86 -1.63
C LYS A 178 -23.42 -23.90 -2.46
N ALA A 179 -24.73 -23.88 -2.21
CA ALA A 179 -25.65 -22.94 -2.87
C ALA A 179 -25.30 -21.48 -2.52
N LEU A 180 -25.06 -21.18 -1.23
CA LEU A 180 -24.65 -19.83 -0.81
C LEU A 180 -23.27 -19.43 -1.33
N ARG A 181 -22.35 -20.39 -1.47
CA ARG A 181 -21.07 -20.12 -2.12
C ARG A 181 -21.26 -19.72 -3.59
N GLN A 182 -22.27 -20.26 -4.27
CA GLN A 182 -22.59 -19.85 -5.63
C GLN A 182 -23.16 -18.43 -5.66
N VAL A 183 -24.05 -18.09 -4.73
CA VAL A 183 -24.56 -16.71 -4.54
C VAL A 183 -23.40 -15.72 -4.36
N ARG A 184 -22.43 -16.05 -3.50
CA ARG A 184 -21.22 -15.24 -3.32
C ARG A 184 -20.43 -15.02 -4.61
N LYS A 185 -20.36 -16.02 -5.50
CA LYS A 185 -19.64 -15.90 -6.78
C LYS A 185 -20.38 -15.03 -7.79
N THR A 186 -21.71 -14.91 -7.67
CA THR A 186 -22.57 -14.13 -8.58
C THR A 186 -22.86 -12.72 -8.05
N GLY A 187 -22.02 -12.18 -7.17
CA GLY A 187 -22.17 -10.81 -6.65
C GLY A 187 -22.83 -10.70 -5.26
N GLY A 188 -23.23 -11.82 -4.67
CA GLY A 188 -23.78 -11.85 -3.31
C GLY A 188 -25.27 -11.52 -3.21
N GLU A 189 -26.00 -11.43 -4.33
CA GLU A 189 -27.46 -11.24 -4.31
C GLU A 189 -28.20 -12.58 -4.36
N TYR A 190 -29.24 -12.71 -3.53
CA TYR A 190 -30.16 -13.83 -3.57
C TYR A 190 -31.11 -13.65 -4.75
N ILE A 191 -30.78 -14.31 -5.87
CA ILE A 191 -31.55 -14.24 -7.11
C ILE A 191 -32.08 -15.62 -7.46
N VAL A 192 -33.34 -15.67 -7.91
CA VAL A 192 -33.92 -16.84 -8.58
C VAL A 192 -34.46 -16.40 -9.93
N THR A 193 -34.03 -17.09 -10.98
CA THR A 193 -34.40 -16.78 -12.37
C THR A 193 -35.54 -17.68 -12.83
N GLU A 194 -36.69 -17.09 -13.15
CA GLU A 194 -37.82 -17.76 -13.79
C GLU A 194 -37.72 -17.60 -15.31
N MET A 195 -37.84 -18.70 -16.06
CA MET A 195 -37.93 -18.64 -17.52
C MET A 195 -39.39 -18.56 -17.94
N ILE A 196 -39.83 -17.38 -18.39
CA ILE A 196 -41.22 -17.11 -18.80
C ILE A 196 -41.29 -17.13 -20.33
N ASP A 197 -42.41 -17.63 -20.87
CA ASP A 197 -42.64 -17.57 -22.32
C ASP A 197 -42.75 -16.12 -22.79
N ASN A 198 -42.01 -15.80 -23.85
CA ASN A 198 -41.99 -14.47 -24.42
C ASN A 198 -43.15 -14.29 -25.40
N GLU A 199 -44.22 -13.63 -24.98
CA GLU A 199 -45.38 -13.40 -25.84
C GLU A 199 -45.04 -12.65 -27.12
N ALA A 200 -44.02 -11.78 -27.11
CA ALA A 200 -43.58 -11.05 -28.29
C ALA A 200 -42.97 -11.97 -29.36
N ALA A 201 -42.42 -13.13 -28.97
CA ALA A 201 -41.90 -14.13 -29.90
C ALA A 201 -43.01 -14.84 -30.70
N ARG A 202 -44.29 -14.58 -30.39
CA ARG A 202 -45.41 -15.00 -31.25
C ARG A 202 -45.56 -14.14 -32.51
N TYR A 203 -44.99 -12.94 -32.49
CA TYR A 203 -45.12 -11.96 -33.59
C TYR A 203 -43.80 -11.71 -34.33
N ASP A 204 -42.66 -12.08 -33.74
CA ASP A 204 -41.33 -12.01 -34.37
C ASP A 204 -40.49 -13.24 -34.03
N ASP A 205 -40.27 -14.10 -35.03
CA ASP A 205 -39.48 -15.34 -34.93
C ASP A 205 -38.01 -15.10 -34.55
N ARG A 206 -37.52 -13.86 -34.62
CA ARG A 206 -36.16 -13.50 -34.22
C ARG A 206 -36.03 -13.31 -32.70
N LEU A 207 -37.14 -13.12 -31.98
CA LEU A 207 -37.11 -12.93 -30.53
C LEU A 207 -36.99 -14.29 -29.81
N PRO A 208 -36.29 -14.35 -28.66
CA PRO A 208 -36.15 -15.59 -27.91
C PRO A 208 -37.52 -16.03 -27.39
N LYS A 209 -37.84 -17.32 -27.54
CA LYS A 209 -39.12 -17.91 -27.09
C LYS A 209 -39.33 -17.83 -25.58
N LYS A 210 -38.25 -17.74 -24.81
CA LYS A 210 -38.28 -17.58 -23.36
C LYS A 210 -37.42 -16.41 -22.94
N VAL A 211 -37.90 -15.64 -21.97
CA VAL A 211 -37.18 -14.53 -21.34
C VAL A 211 -36.98 -14.88 -19.87
N ALA A 212 -35.78 -14.56 -19.38
CA ALA A 212 -35.45 -14.70 -17.97
C ALA A 212 -36.07 -13.53 -17.18
N ARG A 213 -36.74 -13.84 -16.08
CA ARG A 213 -37.20 -12.88 -15.09
C ARG A 213 -36.53 -13.20 -13.76
N ASP A 214 -35.78 -12.23 -13.24
CA ASP A 214 -35.08 -12.37 -11.97
C ASP A 214 -35.96 -11.86 -10.81
N SER A 215 -36.05 -12.67 -9.75
CA SER A 215 -36.63 -12.31 -8.46
C SER A 215 -35.50 -12.12 -7.46
N HIS A 216 -35.45 -10.95 -6.83
CA HIS A 216 -34.42 -10.58 -5.84
C HIS A 216 -34.99 -10.70 -4.42
N PHE A 217 -34.25 -11.36 -3.54
CA PHE A 217 -34.67 -11.63 -2.15
C PHE A 217 -33.79 -10.93 -1.11
N GLY A 218 -32.75 -10.21 -1.53
CA GLY A 218 -31.81 -9.54 -0.63
C GLY A 218 -30.35 -9.88 -0.93
N SER A 219 -29.47 -9.65 0.04
CA SER A 219 -28.03 -9.83 -0.14
C SER A 219 -27.41 -10.71 0.95
N LEU A 220 -26.50 -11.58 0.55
CA LEU A 220 -25.69 -12.41 1.41
C LEU A 220 -24.86 -11.56 2.37
N ARG A 221 -25.01 -11.82 3.67
CA ARG A 221 -24.20 -11.26 4.75
C ARG A 221 -23.41 -12.37 5.43
N GLY A 222 -22.28 -12.01 6.04
CA GLY A 222 -21.38 -12.98 6.65
C GLY A 222 -20.78 -13.96 5.63
N ASP A 223 -20.34 -13.43 4.48
CA ASP A 223 -19.81 -14.21 3.36
C ASP A 223 -18.64 -15.14 3.77
N ALA A 224 -17.91 -14.78 4.82
CA ALA A 224 -16.86 -15.58 5.44
C ALA A 224 -17.31 -17.02 5.75
N LEU A 225 -18.53 -17.21 6.25
CA LEU A 225 -19.07 -18.53 6.62
C LEU A 225 -19.42 -19.42 5.41
N VAL A 226 -19.49 -18.85 4.20
CA VAL A 226 -19.82 -19.60 2.98
C VAL A 226 -18.62 -19.76 2.03
N ARG A 227 -17.44 -19.27 2.44
CA ARG A 227 -16.18 -19.45 1.72
C ARG A 227 -15.82 -20.94 1.55
N ALA A 228 -14.85 -21.23 0.70
CA ALA A 228 -14.29 -22.59 0.58
C ALA A 228 -13.53 -23.00 1.87
N SER A 229 -12.95 -22.02 2.54
CA SER A 229 -12.24 -22.18 3.81
C SER A 229 -12.33 -20.90 4.63
N CYS A 230 -12.53 -21.05 5.93
CA CYS A 230 -12.33 -20.02 6.95
C CYS A 230 -11.02 -20.34 7.67
N LYS A 231 -10.06 -19.40 7.70
CA LYS A 231 -8.67 -19.63 8.18
C LYS A 231 -8.12 -18.48 9.03
N PHE A 232 -9.00 -17.82 9.78
CA PHE A 232 -8.64 -16.70 10.66
C PHE A 232 -7.53 -17.04 11.64
N LEU A 233 -7.54 -18.23 12.25
CA LEU A 233 -6.49 -18.66 13.20
C LEU A 233 -5.13 -18.82 12.54
N ILE A 234 -5.11 -19.40 11.33
CA ILE A 234 -3.87 -19.57 10.56
C ILE A 234 -3.29 -18.20 10.19
N GLU A 235 -4.13 -17.26 9.78
CA GLU A 235 -3.69 -15.91 9.45
C GLU A 235 -3.20 -15.13 10.68
N LEU A 236 -3.91 -15.20 11.81
CA LEU A 236 -3.47 -14.59 13.07
C LEU A 236 -2.09 -15.12 13.49
N ARG A 237 -1.89 -16.44 13.53
CA ARG A 237 -0.61 -17.06 13.88
C ARG A 237 0.52 -16.68 12.91
N LYS A 238 0.20 -16.57 11.61
CA LYS A 238 1.17 -16.13 10.60
C LYS A 238 1.67 -14.71 10.89
N TYR A 239 0.77 -13.78 11.18
CA TYR A 239 1.15 -12.38 11.45
C TYR A 239 1.80 -12.22 12.82
N GLU A 240 1.35 -12.97 13.82
CA GLU A 240 2.01 -13.07 15.13
C GLU A 240 3.46 -13.52 14.98
N GLN A 241 3.71 -14.61 14.23
CA GLN A 241 5.06 -15.12 13.99
C GLN A 241 5.98 -14.09 13.33
N TRP A 242 5.45 -13.22 12.48
CA TRP A 242 6.23 -12.12 11.87
C TRP A 242 6.60 -11.03 12.88
N LEU A 243 5.80 -10.85 13.93
CA LEU A 243 5.95 -9.80 14.93
C LEU A 243 6.71 -10.27 16.18
N LEU A 244 6.80 -11.57 16.45
CA LEU A 244 7.46 -12.12 17.65
C LEU A 244 8.91 -11.67 17.82
N SER A 245 9.64 -11.42 16.72
CA SER A 245 11.02 -10.91 16.79
C SER A 245 11.14 -9.50 17.37
N PHE A 246 10.02 -8.77 17.48
CA PHE A 246 9.96 -7.40 17.99
C PHE A 246 9.16 -7.31 19.30
N ALA A 247 8.85 -8.44 19.94
CA ALA A 247 8.03 -8.48 21.16
C ALA A 247 8.65 -7.73 22.35
N GLY A 248 9.98 -7.58 22.38
CA GLY A 248 10.70 -6.86 23.45
C GLY A 248 10.78 -5.34 23.27
N CYS A 249 10.15 -4.75 22.26
CA CYS A 249 10.17 -3.31 22.02
C CYS A 249 9.08 -2.59 22.83
N GLU A 250 9.16 -2.62 24.16
CA GLU A 250 8.14 -2.01 25.03
C GLU A 250 8.29 -0.49 25.20
N ASP A 251 9.51 0.02 25.04
CA ASP A 251 9.84 1.44 25.18
C ASP A 251 10.68 1.96 23.98
N GLU A 252 10.88 3.28 23.94
CA GLU A 252 11.63 3.94 22.87
C GLU A 252 13.09 3.51 22.83
N THR A 253 13.70 3.17 23.97
CA THR A 253 15.10 2.74 24.03
C THR A 253 15.27 1.37 23.37
N ALA A 254 14.43 0.39 23.71
CA ALA A 254 14.42 -0.93 23.10
C ALA A 254 14.08 -0.86 21.59
N ALA A 255 13.16 0.03 21.21
CA ALA A 255 12.84 0.28 19.80
C ALA A 255 14.02 0.88 19.02
N MET A 256 14.77 1.81 19.62
CA MET A 256 15.97 2.40 19.03
C MET A 256 17.06 1.35 18.84
N ASP A 257 17.36 0.57 19.88
CA ASP A 257 18.38 -0.50 19.82
C ASP A 257 18.03 -1.55 18.76
N MET A 258 16.75 -1.94 18.68
CA MET A 258 16.26 -2.85 17.64
C MET A 258 16.40 -2.24 16.24
N THR A 259 16.08 -0.95 16.08
CA THR A 259 16.19 -0.24 14.80
C THR A 259 17.64 -0.19 14.32
N ILE A 260 18.58 0.15 15.20
CA ILE A 260 20.02 0.14 14.90
C ILE A 260 20.44 -1.26 14.46
N GLY A 261 20.08 -2.30 15.22
CA GLY A 261 20.43 -3.69 14.88
C GLY A 261 19.85 -4.15 13.54
N LEU A 262 18.61 -3.76 13.21
CA LEU A 262 17.99 -4.08 11.91
C LEU A 262 18.64 -3.36 10.73
N LEU A 263 19.05 -2.10 10.92
CA LEU A 263 19.76 -1.32 9.91
C LEU A 263 21.15 -1.90 9.63
N GLU A 264 21.91 -2.26 10.68
CA GLU A 264 23.23 -2.87 10.54
C GLU A 264 23.19 -4.24 9.85
N ARG A 265 22.17 -5.06 10.17
CA ARG A 265 21.94 -6.36 9.53
C ARG A 265 21.31 -6.28 8.13
N LYS A 266 20.94 -5.08 7.67
CA LYS A 266 20.19 -4.85 6.41
C LYS A 266 18.83 -5.56 6.37
N GLU A 267 18.18 -5.70 7.52
CA GLU A 267 16.86 -6.34 7.68
C GLU A 267 15.73 -5.32 7.85
N ALA A 268 16.04 -4.03 7.98
CA ALA A 268 15.07 -2.97 8.22
C ALA A 268 13.91 -2.94 7.21
N ALA A 269 14.20 -3.09 5.90
CA ALA A 269 13.17 -3.14 4.86
C ALA A 269 12.14 -4.28 5.09
N LYS A 270 12.64 -5.46 5.50
CA LYS A 270 11.80 -6.63 5.79
C LYS A 270 10.98 -6.44 7.06
N ALA A 271 11.57 -5.85 8.10
CA ALA A 271 10.86 -5.50 9.34
C ALA A 271 9.74 -4.49 9.10
N VAL A 272 10.01 -3.43 8.34
CA VAL A 272 8.98 -2.45 7.90
C VAL A 272 7.85 -3.14 7.17
N GLN A 273 8.18 -4.03 6.22
CA GLN A 273 7.17 -4.80 5.49
C GLN A 273 6.32 -5.68 6.42
N TYR A 274 6.95 -6.39 7.37
CA TYR A 274 6.25 -7.27 8.30
C TYR A 274 5.34 -6.51 9.24
N ILE A 275 5.84 -5.47 9.90
CA ILE A 275 5.07 -4.64 10.83
C ILE A 275 3.92 -3.94 10.11
N GLY A 276 4.21 -3.30 8.98
CA GLY A 276 3.20 -2.62 8.17
C GLY A 276 2.15 -3.58 7.60
N THR A 277 2.53 -4.76 7.13
CA THR A 277 1.55 -5.73 6.61
C THR A 277 0.72 -6.34 7.73
N ALA A 278 1.33 -6.71 8.85
CA ALA A 278 0.63 -7.34 9.97
C ALA A 278 -0.41 -6.41 10.59
N GLY A 279 -0.08 -5.14 10.87
CA GLY A 279 -1.04 -4.17 11.44
C GLY A 279 -2.27 -3.98 10.56
N ARG A 280 -2.06 -3.85 9.25
CA ARG A 280 -3.15 -3.69 8.27
C ARG A 280 -4.03 -4.92 8.14
N LYS A 281 -3.39 -6.09 8.03
CA LYS A 281 -4.12 -7.35 7.93
C LYS A 281 -4.85 -7.69 9.21
N LEU A 282 -4.38 -7.26 10.38
CA LEU A 282 -5.09 -7.39 11.64
C LEU A 282 -6.40 -6.58 11.64
N GLY A 283 -6.37 -5.33 11.18
CA GLY A 283 -7.57 -4.51 11.03
C GLY A 283 -8.60 -5.15 10.10
N TRP A 284 -8.12 -5.65 8.95
CA TRP A 284 -8.97 -6.37 7.99
C TRP A 284 -9.56 -7.65 8.57
N LEU A 285 -8.75 -8.48 9.23
CA LEU A 285 -9.18 -9.72 9.87
C LEU A 285 -10.28 -9.48 10.91
N ARG A 286 -10.13 -8.43 11.72
CA ARG A 286 -11.13 -8.04 12.72
C ARG A 286 -12.47 -7.70 12.08
N TYR A 287 -12.43 -6.89 11.02
CA TYR A 287 -13.61 -6.55 10.25
C TYR A 287 -14.26 -7.79 9.62
N GLU A 288 -13.47 -8.69 9.01
CA GLU A 288 -14.02 -9.93 8.42
C GLU A 288 -14.65 -10.86 9.46
N MET A 289 -14.03 -10.98 10.64
CA MET A 289 -14.56 -11.76 11.76
C MET A 289 -15.89 -11.16 12.27
N SER A 290 -15.95 -9.83 12.45
CA SER A 290 -17.20 -9.14 12.78
C SER A 290 -18.25 -9.35 11.68
N ALA A 291 -17.85 -9.20 10.42
CA ALA A 291 -18.73 -9.34 9.27
C ALA A 291 -19.35 -10.74 9.17
N ALA A 292 -18.59 -11.80 9.52
CA ALA A 292 -19.07 -13.17 9.58
C ALA A 292 -20.30 -13.33 10.50
N CYS A 293 -20.34 -12.57 11.61
CA CYS A 293 -21.43 -12.63 12.58
C CYS A 293 -22.74 -12.05 12.03
N PHE A 294 -22.70 -11.18 11.00
CA PHE A 294 -23.91 -10.68 10.34
C PHE A 294 -24.67 -11.74 9.55
N PHE A 295 -24.13 -12.95 9.40
CA PHE A 295 -24.90 -14.10 8.92
C PHE A 295 -26.14 -14.37 9.80
N PHE A 296 -26.07 -14.04 11.10
CA PHE A 296 -27.14 -14.26 12.09
C PHE A 296 -28.09 -13.07 12.22
N ALA A 297 -27.86 -11.98 11.47
CA ALA A 297 -28.71 -10.79 11.50
C ALA A 297 -30.13 -11.13 11.05
N GLU A 298 -31.13 -10.54 11.71
CA GLU A 298 -32.55 -10.83 11.47
C GLU A 298 -32.93 -10.69 10.00
N GLY A 299 -32.69 -9.51 9.39
CA GLY A 299 -33.00 -9.28 7.97
C GLY A 299 -32.28 -10.25 7.04
N HIS A 300 -31.03 -10.63 7.33
CA HIS A 300 -30.32 -11.61 6.49
C HIS A 300 -30.96 -13.01 6.58
N VAL A 301 -31.41 -13.41 7.77
CA VAL A 301 -32.06 -14.72 7.95
C VAL A 301 -33.45 -14.74 7.31
N GLU A 302 -34.15 -13.61 7.27
CA GLU A 302 -35.40 -13.44 6.53
C GLU A 302 -35.19 -13.58 5.02
N ASP A 303 -34.26 -12.81 4.45
CA ASP A 303 -33.86 -12.89 3.04
C ASP A 303 -33.51 -14.34 2.65
N LEU A 304 -32.70 -15.01 3.48
CA LEU A 304 -32.26 -16.38 3.27
C LEU A 304 -33.42 -17.38 3.36
N ARG A 305 -34.39 -17.15 4.25
CA ARG A 305 -35.58 -17.99 4.43
C ARG A 305 -36.51 -17.88 3.23
N GLU A 306 -36.74 -16.67 2.73
CA GLU A 306 -37.57 -16.43 1.54
C GLU A 306 -36.93 -17.06 0.31
N TRP A 307 -35.63 -16.81 0.09
CA TRP A 307 -34.87 -17.38 -1.01
C TRP A 307 -34.84 -18.92 -0.97
N GLY A 308 -34.60 -19.51 0.20
CA GLY A 308 -34.52 -20.97 0.35
C GLY A 308 -35.86 -21.70 0.18
N ARG A 309 -36.99 -21.02 0.41
CA ARG A 309 -38.35 -21.56 0.27
C ARG A 309 -38.99 -21.30 -1.09
N ASP A 310 -38.36 -20.48 -1.93
CA ASP A 310 -38.92 -20.17 -3.24
C ASP A 310 -39.12 -21.45 -4.07
N ARG A 311 -40.27 -21.51 -4.76
CA ARG A 311 -40.70 -22.70 -5.54
C ARG A 311 -39.75 -23.03 -6.70
N LEU A 312 -39.03 -22.03 -7.21
CA LEU A 312 -38.09 -22.17 -8.31
C LEU A 312 -36.66 -22.42 -7.81
N HIS A 313 -36.42 -22.38 -6.49
CA HIS A 313 -35.12 -22.70 -5.94
C HIS A 313 -34.78 -24.19 -6.23
N PRO A 314 -33.63 -24.49 -6.85
CA PRO A 314 -33.33 -25.85 -7.33
C PRO A 314 -33.16 -26.88 -6.20
N ASN A 315 -32.85 -26.41 -5.00
CA ASN A 315 -32.63 -27.23 -3.82
C ASN A 315 -33.30 -26.58 -2.60
N PRO A 316 -34.65 -26.59 -2.48
CA PRO A 316 -35.33 -25.86 -1.42
C PRO A 316 -34.88 -26.32 -0.02
N PHE A 317 -34.83 -25.39 0.93
CA PHE A 317 -34.44 -25.64 2.30
C PHE A 317 -35.18 -24.71 3.27
N GLU A 318 -35.21 -25.09 4.54
CA GLU A 318 -35.85 -24.33 5.60
C GLU A 318 -34.79 -23.64 6.47
N VAL A 319 -35.13 -22.43 6.92
CA VAL A 319 -34.29 -21.63 7.81
C VAL A 319 -35.14 -21.13 8.97
N ASP A 320 -34.69 -21.43 10.19
CA ASP A 320 -35.29 -20.97 11.44
C ASP A 320 -34.29 -20.17 12.27
N ARG A 321 -34.77 -19.13 12.97
CA ARG A 321 -33.96 -18.26 13.83
C ARG A 321 -34.49 -18.33 15.24
N GLN A 322 -33.64 -18.71 16.19
CA GLN A 322 -34.00 -18.78 17.60
C GLN A 322 -33.12 -17.84 18.40
N VAL A 323 -33.73 -16.80 18.98
CA VAL A 323 -33.05 -15.87 19.88
C VAL A 323 -33.18 -16.40 21.31
N ARG A 324 -32.07 -16.44 22.03
CA ARG A 324 -31.97 -16.88 23.42
C ARG A 324 -31.15 -15.87 24.21
N ASN A 325 -31.19 -15.97 25.54
CA ASN A 325 -30.41 -15.10 26.42
C ASN A 325 -28.89 -15.29 26.24
N ASP A 326 -28.45 -16.49 25.85
CA ASP A 326 -27.04 -16.85 25.66
C ASP A 326 -26.53 -16.63 24.24
N GLY A 327 -27.41 -16.33 23.27
CA GLY A 327 -27.02 -16.11 21.88
C GLY A 327 -28.14 -16.30 20.88
N THR A 328 -27.76 -16.33 19.60
CA THR A 328 -28.67 -16.56 18.47
C THR A 328 -28.32 -17.88 17.78
N ALA A 329 -29.31 -18.75 17.61
CA ALA A 329 -29.17 -19.95 16.79
C ALA A 329 -29.85 -19.77 15.42
N VAL A 330 -29.18 -20.19 14.34
CA VAL A 330 -29.76 -20.33 13.01
C VAL A 330 -29.76 -21.81 12.66
N ILE A 331 -30.94 -22.34 12.36
CA ILE A 331 -31.15 -23.73 12.03
C ILE A 331 -31.45 -23.81 10.53
N LEU A 332 -30.62 -24.54 9.80
CA LEU A 332 -30.82 -24.81 8.39
C LEU A 332 -31.12 -26.29 8.23
N SER A 333 -32.19 -26.62 7.50
CA SER A 333 -32.51 -28.01 7.25
C SER A 333 -33.06 -28.22 5.85
N ARG A 334 -32.73 -29.38 5.28
CA ARG A 334 -33.21 -29.78 3.96
C ARG A 334 -33.60 -31.24 3.99
N ARG A 335 -34.76 -31.55 3.42
CA ARG A 335 -35.19 -32.93 3.15
C ARG A 335 -34.83 -33.27 1.71
N SER A 336 -33.90 -34.19 1.50
CA SER A 336 -33.66 -34.74 0.17
C SER A 336 -34.81 -35.68 -0.19
N THR A 337 -35.34 -35.57 -1.41
CA THR A 337 -36.41 -36.44 -1.91
C THR A 337 -35.88 -37.76 -2.47
N LYS A 338 -34.58 -37.84 -2.78
CA LYS A 338 -33.97 -38.99 -3.45
C LYS A 338 -33.23 -39.93 -2.51
N ASP A 339 -32.68 -39.41 -1.42
CA ASP A 339 -31.97 -40.16 -0.42
C ASP A 339 -32.53 -39.76 0.95
N GLN A 340 -32.70 -40.69 1.88
CA GLN A 340 -33.18 -40.41 3.25
C GLN A 340 -32.23 -39.49 4.07
N GLU A 341 -31.23 -38.88 3.42
CA GLU A 341 -30.29 -37.94 3.97
C GLU A 341 -31.00 -36.61 4.28
N ARG A 342 -31.17 -36.37 5.58
CA ARG A 342 -31.59 -35.08 6.12
C ARG A 342 -30.34 -34.26 6.40
N GLU A 343 -30.14 -33.19 5.64
CA GLU A 343 -29.15 -32.19 6.00
C GLU A 343 -29.71 -31.32 7.13
N TYR A 344 -28.89 -31.07 8.14
CA TYR A 344 -29.23 -30.31 9.32
C TYR A 344 -27.98 -29.63 9.89
N ALA A 345 -27.99 -28.31 9.90
CA ALA A 345 -26.98 -27.50 10.58
C ALA A 345 -27.66 -26.62 11.63
N ARG A 346 -27.14 -26.63 12.85
CA ARG A 346 -27.52 -25.70 13.90
C ARG A 346 -26.32 -24.83 14.23
N LEU A 347 -26.32 -23.62 13.68
CA LEU A 347 -25.27 -22.64 13.89
C LEU A 347 -25.62 -21.82 15.12
N PHE A 348 -24.65 -21.54 15.98
CA PHE A 348 -24.86 -20.77 17.21
C PHE A 348 -23.85 -19.64 17.30
N LEU A 349 -24.35 -18.41 17.49
CA LEU A 349 -23.58 -17.21 17.75
C LEU A 349 -23.79 -16.81 19.21
N SER A 350 -22.75 -16.86 20.04
CA SER A 350 -22.87 -16.45 21.44
C SER A 350 -23.18 -14.95 21.57
N ALA A 351 -23.83 -14.57 22.68
CA ALA A 351 -24.13 -13.17 22.97
C ALA A 351 -22.85 -12.31 23.03
N GLY A 352 -21.78 -12.82 23.65
CA GLY A 352 -20.50 -12.13 23.73
C GLY A 352 -19.85 -11.90 22.36
N LEU A 353 -19.91 -12.89 21.46
CA LEU A 353 -19.40 -12.72 20.10
C LEU A 353 -20.25 -11.74 19.28
N ALA A 354 -21.56 -11.72 19.48
CA ALA A 354 -22.46 -10.75 18.84
C ALA A 354 -22.17 -9.30 19.29
N GLU A 355 -22.00 -9.08 20.60
CA GLU A 355 -21.62 -7.77 21.15
C GLU A 355 -20.25 -7.31 20.64
N TRP A 356 -19.28 -8.23 20.61
CA TRP A 356 -17.96 -7.96 20.07
C TRP A 356 -18.03 -7.58 18.58
N ALA A 357 -18.82 -8.29 17.78
CA ALA A 357 -18.97 -8.02 16.35
C ALA A 357 -19.55 -6.63 16.10
N GLU A 358 -20.57 -6.23 16.86
CA GLU A 358 -21.19 -4.91 16.73
C GLU A 358 -20.20 -3.78 17.06
N ALA A 359 -19.37 -3.96 18.10
CA ALA A 359 -18.32 -3.01 18.46
C ALA A 359 -17.23 -2.87 17.36
N ASN A 360 -17.02 -3.93 16.56
CA ASN A 360 -15.95 -4.01 15.56
C ASN A 360 -16.45 -3.96 14.11
N ARG A 361 -17.69 -3.51 13.88
CA ARG A 361 -18.32 -3.45 12.55
C ARG A 361 -17.70 -2.45 11.58
N ARG A 362 -16.94 -1.49 12.09
CA ARG A 362 -16.40 -0.40 11.28
C ARG A 362 -15.27 -0.93 10.41
N MET A 363 -15.39 -0.66 9.11
CA MET A 363 -14.31 -0.92 8.18
C MET A 363 -13.08 -0.10 8.60
N PRO A 364 -11.88 -0.71 8.67
CA PRO A 364 -10.67 0.05 8.93
C PRO A 364 -10.49 1.10 7.82
N ASP A 365 -10.02 2.28 8.20
CA ASP A 365 -9.77 3.36 7.25
C ASP A 365 -8.73 2.91 6.23
N LEU A 366 -9.10 2.96 4.94
CA LEU A 366 -8.26 2.55 3.83
C LEU A 366 -6.97 3.37 3.73
N GLU A 367 -6.96 4.60 4.25
CA GLU A 367 -5.77 5.46 4.29
C GLU A 367 -4.80 5.08 5.44
N THR A 368 -5.30 4.36 6.43
CA THR A 368 -4.48 3.77 7.52
C THR A 368 -4.04 2.33 7.21
N LEU A 369 -4.55 1.76 6.10
CA LEU A 369 -4.07 0.55 5.42
C LEU A 369 -3.06 0.92 4.31
#